data_AF-W7TKQ8-F1
#
_entry.id   AF-W7TKQ8-F1
#
_cell.length_a   1.000
_cell.length_b   1.000
_cell.length_c   1.000
_cell.angle_alpha   90.00
_cell.angle_beta   90.00
_cell.angle_gamma   90.00
#
_symmetry.space_group_name_H-M   'P 1'
#
loop_
_entity.id
_entity.type
_entity.pdbx_description
1 polymer ?
#
loop_
_entity_poly.entity_id
_entity_poly.type
_entity_poly.pdbx_seq_one_letter_code
_entity_poly.pdbx_strand_id
1 'polypeptide(L)'
;MTTRRKGKSSSMSSPRKTTNKGIIPDSGHSGEREENTRPTDNTAPSSFFKLWTSAPFVVIFAIMAIAFALGLQHQSQGMDLADNIINLLQDYSGAVSDVPSLSNWDAAQMPHKAQRQKQRRRTSKEVNRRLAPTLSRNMTVLIHDNGESTPAGSLYLEPKTTTSIEELKSAVGLVIDACHGGTCRVFDRYGYEIKALGALHDEQLLFAVPPSRHFVWPAFEIGHRVAVPGVTSSLPGHPIILETLSDSPRVFMLENFLSAEDADEVIETTLGITAAGFALKRSTTGTQGAVVSSQRTSENAFDTTSPVAMKLKRRVFDLLGMRPYVETWADGLQVLRYNASKAYIPHMDYLEFDSNADHNFDSASPGGTNRFATVLLYLTDVEEGGETVFPLGEPLEKEMRTTQEVQAEARARGRAADLKPGSWEEEMTETCISRLAVKPRKGRAVLFYSQHPDGRPDERSLHGACPVVKGVKWAANLWVWNGPRFGHSATSLAKEAEGKIQAVFSSAVEGVALYWETTRWGKMGPGEAELKAMTYQGHKWNVRRDEGDEHGAVLASWTIEAEKAEDGIIKYRYEG
;
A
#
# COMPACT_ATOMS: atom_id res chain seq x y z
N MET A 1 42.99 -49.59 51.26
CA MET A 1 41.51 -49.50 51.37
C MET A 1 40.88 -49.52 49.98
N THR A 2 39.64 -50.02 49.91
CA THR A 2 38.54 -49.76 48.94
C THR A 2 38.66 -48.49 48.05
N THR A 3 38.22 -48.45 46.77
CA THR A 3 37.70 -49.50 45.86
C THR A 3 37.75 -49.08 44.37
N ARG A 4 37.71 -50.08 43.47
CA ARG A 4 37.54 -49.99 42.00
C ARG A 4 36.47 -48.99 41.51
N ARG A 5 36.74 -48.35 40.36
CA ARG A 5 35.74 -48.11 39.29
C ARG A 5 36.09 -49.00 38.08
N LYS A 6 35.08 -49.61 37.44
CA LYS A 6 35.25 -50.34 36.16
C LYS A 6 34.98 -49.38 34.99
N GLY A 7 35.65 -49.62 33.87
CA GLY A 7 35.18 -49.20 32.55
C GLY A 7 35.03 -50.40 31.63
N LYS A 8 34.39 -50.23 30.47
CA LYS A 8 34.66 -51.01 29.26
C LYS A 8 34.13 -50.30 28.01
N SER A 9 34.68 -50.67 26.86
CA SER A 9 34.51 -50.06 25.54
C SER A 9 34.27 -51.14 24.47
N SER A 10 33.49 -50.82 23.44
CA SER A 10 33.42 -51.44 22.08
C SER A 10 32.07 -51.08 21.45
N SER A 11 31.88 -50.55 20.23
CA SER A 11 32.51 -50.67 18.89
C SER A 11 32.01 -51.84 18.03
N MET A 12 31.92 -51.63 16.70
CA MET A 12 31.43 -52.54 15.62
C MET A 12 29.89 -52.64 15.47
N SER A 13 29.29 -52.85 14.28
CA SER A 13 29.75 -52.68 12.88
C SER A 13 28.57 -52.85 11.87
N SER A 14 28.66 -52.25 10.67
CA SER A 14 27.81 -52.59 9.49
C SER A 14 28.36 -53.82 8.75
N PRO A 15 27.57 -54.62 7.98
CA PRO A 15 27.47 -54.38 6.51
C PRO A 15 26.21 -54.92 5.76
N ARG A 16 26.03 -54.50 4.49
CA ARG A 16 25.59 -55.20 3.23
C ARG A 16 24.50 -56.33 3.25
N LYS A 17 23.78 -56.73 2.18
CA LYS A 17 23.30 -56.29 0.84
C LYS A 17 22.84 -57.58 0.08
N THR A 18 21.90 -57.47 -0.87
CA THR A 18 21.65 -58.35 -2.09
C THR A 18 21.05 -59.78 -2.06
N THR A 19 19.92 -59.93 -2.81
CA THR A 19 19.42 -61.13 -3.60
C THR A 19 18.85 -62.35 -2.82
N ASN A 20 18.04 -63.29 -3.37
CA ASN A 20 17.75 -63.70 -4.78
C ASN A 20 16.45 -64.56 -4.95
N LYS A 21 15.75 -64.51 -6.12
CA LYS A 21 14.76 -65.48 -6.71
C LYS A 21 13.49 -65.89 -5.88
N GLY A 22 12.36 -66.35 -6.46
CA GLY A 22 11.90 -66.51 -7.86
C GLY A 22 10.65 -67.45 -7.98
N ILE A 23 10.23 -67.78 -9.23
CA ILE A 23 9.22 -68.81 -9.65
C ILE A 23 7.75 -68.34 -9.83
N ILE A 24 7.07 -68.93 -10.85
CA ILE A 24 5.70 -68.69 -11.37
C ILE A 24 4.97 -70.06 -11.40
N PRO A 25 3.63 -70.12 -11.28
CA PRO A 25 2.80 -70.69 -12.36
C PRO A 25 1.55 -69.85 -12.71
N ASP A 26 0.77 -70.32 -13.69
CA ASP A 26 -0.04 -69.51 -14.62
C ASP A 26 -1.57 -69.76 -14.54
N SER A 27 -2.33 -69.05 -15.39
CA SER A 27 -3.76 -69.19 -15.74
C SER A 27 -4.84 -68.72 -14.74
N GLY A 28 -5.93 -68.07 -15.17
CA GLY A 28 -6.27 -67.57 -16.52
C GLY A 28 -7.71 -67.02 -16.64
N HIS A 29 -8.11 -66.55 -17.84
CA HIS A 29 -9.44 -65.97 -18.22
C HIS A 29 -9.77 -64.62 -17.54
N SER A 30 -10.06 -63.48 -18.19
CA SER A 30 -10.83 -63.05 -19.40
C SER A 30 -11.97 -62.12 -18.93
N GLY A 31 -12.24 -60.94 -19.49
CA GLY A 31 -11.55 -60.26 -20.61
C GLY A 31 -12.19 -58.90 -20.96
N GLU A 32 -11.82 -58.37 -22.12
CA GLU A 32 -12.51 -57.33 -22.93
C GLU A 32 -12.74 -55.91 -22.35
N ARG A 33 -11.95 -54.96 -22.87
CA ARG A 33 -12.52 -53.80 -23.59
C ARG A 33 -11.50 -53.27 -24.62
N GLU A 34 -11.93 -53.08 -25.86
CA GLU A 34 -11.02 -52.76 -26.98
C GLU A 34 -10.73 -51.26 -27.16
N GLU A 35 -9.59 -51.02 -27.82
CA GLU A 35 -9.28 -49.80 -28.59
C GLU A 35 -10.24 -49.64 -29.83
N ASN A 36 -10.13 -48.72 -30.80
CA ASN A 36 -9.08 -47.74 -31.14
C ASN A 36 -9.66 -46.56 -31.99
N THR A 37 -8.77 -45.71 -32.49
CA THR A 37 -8.73 -45.05 -33.84
C THR A 37 -8.54 -43.52 -33.90
N ARG A 38 -7.30 -43.15 -34.25
CA ARG A 38 -6.87 -42.12 -35.23
C ARG A 38 -6.05 -42.87 -36.32
N PRO A 39 -5.39 -42.26 -37.35
CA PRO A 39 -5.39 -40.88 -37.90
C PRO A 39 -5.96 -40.92 -39.36
N THR A 40 -5.67 -40.11 -40.39
CA THR A 40 -4.78 -38.95 -40.72
C THR A 40 -5.63 -37.83 -41.41
N ASP A 41 -5.20 -36.82 -42.18
CA ASP A 41 -3.90 -36.38 -42.76
C ASP A 41 -3.88 -34.85 -43.07
N ASN A 42 -2.85 -34.40 -43.81
CA ASN A 42 -2.64 -33.04 -44.32
C ASN A 42 -3.43 -32.73 -45.61
N THR A 43 -3.77 -31.45 -45.84
CA THR A 43 -3.29 -30.66 -47.01
C THR A 43 -3.86 -29.23 -47.01
N ALA A 44 -3.17 -28.32 -47.69
CA ALA A 44 -3.69 -27.02 -48.12
C ALA A 44 -3.58 -26.91 -49.65
N PRO A 45 -4.42 -26.08 -50.30
CA PRO A 45 -3.87 -25.22 -51.35
C PRO A 45 -4.37 -23.78 -51.29
N SER A 46 -3.66 -22.89 -51.98
CA SER A 46 -3.92 -21.44 -52.01
C SER A 46 -4.79 -20.99 -53.19
N SER A 47 -5.57 -19.93 -52.96
CA SER A 47 -5.94 -18.87 -53.91
C SER A 47 -6.56 -19.22 -55.29
N PHE A 48 -7.75 -18.67 -55.56
CA PHE A 48 -7.95 -17.84 -56.76
C PHE A 48 -9.08 -16.81 -56.58
N PHE A 49 -8.98 -15.69 -57.31
CA PHE A 49 -9.85 -14.50 -57.24
C PHE A 49 -11.33 -14.74 -57.65
N LYS A 50 -12.26 -14.00 -57.03
CA LYS A 50 -12.94 -12.84 -57.68
C LYS A 50 -13.81 -11.97 -56.75
N LEU A 51 -13.59 -10.66 -56.89
CA LEU A 51 -14.38 -9.47 -56.51
C LEU A 51 -15.71 -9.63 -55.74
N TRP A 52 -15.82 -8.89 -54.62
CA TRP A 52 -16.72 -7.74 -54.57
C TRP A 52 -16.06 -6.58 -53.80
N THR A 53 -16.39 -5.33 -54.12
CA THR A 53 -15.67 -4.14 -53.65
C THR A 53 -16.61 -3.05 -53.12
N SER A 54 -16.53 -2.74 -51.82
CA SER A 54 -17.09 -1.51 -51.25
C SER A 54 -16.46 -1.23 -49.88
N ALA A 55 -15.87 -0.04 -49.73
CA ALA A 55 -15.24 0.42 -48.49
C ALA A 55 -15.62 1.88 -48.21
N PRO A 56 -16.09 2.25 -47.00
CA PRO A 56 -16.42 3.63 -46.65
C PRO A 56 -15.51 4.23 -45.54
N PHE A 57 -14.21 3.90 -45.51
CA PHE A 57 -13.29 4.41 -44.47
C PHE A 57 -12.22 5.41 -44.94
N VAL A 58 -12.02 5.61 -46.24
CA VAL A 58 -11.00 6.54 -46.78
C VAL A 58 -11.54 7.97 -46.99
N VAL A 59 -12.86 8.13 -47.13
CA VAL A 59 -13.49 9.42 -47.47
C VAL A 59 -13.47 10.43 -46.30
N ILE A 60 -13.57 9.95 -45.05
CA ILE A 60 -13.67 10.81 -43.86
C ILE A 60 -12.35 11.58 -43.62
N PHE A 61 -11.20 10.93 -43.78
CA PHE A 61 -9.89 11.58 -43.63
C PHE A 61 -9.58 12.58 -44.76
N ALA A 62 -10.05 12.33 -45.99
CA ALA A 62 -9.86 13.25 -47.10
C ALA A 62 -10.62 14.58 -46.90
N ILE A 63 -11.83 14.54 -46.35
CA ILE A 63 -12.65 15.74 -46.12
C ILE A 63 -12.06 16.61 -45.00
N MET A 64 -11.58 16.00 -43.91
CA MET A 64 -10.92 16.71 -42.81
C MET A 64 -9.64 17.44 -43.26
N ALA A 65 -8.82 16.81 -44.11
CA ALA A 65 -7.61 17.41 -44.66
C ALA A 65 -7.89 18.62 -45.58
N ILE A 66 -8.95 18.55 -46.40
CA ILE A 66 -9.33 19.64 -47.31
C ILE A 66 -9.96 20.83 -46.56
N ALA A 67 -10.71 20.58 -45.49
CA ALA A 67 -11.26 21.64 -44.63
C ALA A 67 -10.15 22.48 -43.96
N PHE A 68 -9.04 21.86 -43.57
CA PHE A 68 -7.89 22.57 -42.97
C PHE A 68 -7.05 23.32 -44.02
N ALA A 69 -7.03 22.87 -45.28
CA ALA A 69 -6.21 23.44 -46.36
C ALA A 69 -6.83 24.67 -47.06
N LEU A 70 -8.12 24.96 -46.86
CA LEU A 70 -8.84 26.08 -47.49
C LEU A 70 -9.22 27.21 -46.52
N GLY A 71 -8.70 27.17 -45.28
CA GLY A 71 -9.12 28.07 -44.19
C GLY A 71 -8.26 29.31 -43.93
N LEU A 72 -7.25 29.64 -44.76
CA LEU A 72 -6.30 30.74 -44.49
C LEU A 72 -5.91 31.58 -45.72
N GLN A 73 -6.62 32.70 -45.90
CA GLN A 73 -6.28 33.99 -46.55
C GLN A 73 -7.62 34.68 -46.82
N HIS A 74 -8.00 35.83 -46.25
CA HIS A 74 -7.30 37.03 -45.77
C HIS A 74 -8.01 37.50 -44.46
N GLN A 75 -7.52 38.38 -43.57
CA GLN A 75 -6.44 39.37 -43.58
C GLN A 75 -6.13 39.82 -42.13
N SER A 76 -4.86 40.11 -41.77
CA SER A 76 -4.38 40.89 -40.60
C SER A 76 -4.99 40.62 -39.20
N GLN A 77 -4.25 40.34 -38.13
CA GLN A 77 -2.89 40.74 -37.76
C GLN A 77 -2.19 39.61 -36.99
N GLY A 78 -0.85 39.64 -36.91
CA GLY A 78 -0.09 38.85 -35.94
C GLY A 78 0.39 39.72 -34.78
N MET A 79 0.52 39.13 -33.58
CA MET A 79 1.32 39.66 -32.48
C MET A 79 1.79 38.51 -31.58
N ASP A 80 2.85 38.74 -30.83
CA ASP A 80 3.65 37.68 -30.20
C ASP A 80 3.05 37.18 -28.87
N LEU A 81 3.25 35.90 -28.56
CA LEU A 81 2.88 35.32 -27.27
C LEU A 81 3.89 35.71 -26.17
N ALA A 82 5.11 36.13 -26.55
CA ALA A 82 6.13 36.62 -25.63
C ALA A 82 5.70 37.88 -24.85
N ASP A 83 5.09 38.86 -25.52
CA ASP A 83 4.79 40.18 -24.93
C ASP A 83 3.74 40.10 -23.81
N ASN A 84 2.78 39.18 -23.90
CA ASN A 84 1.75 38.99 -22.87
C ASN A 84 2.31 38.38 -21.57
N ILE A 85 3.42 37.63 -21.65
CA ILE A 85 4.09 37.07 -20.47
C ILE A 85 4.96 38.13 -19.77
N ILE A 86 5.58 39.03 -20.54
CA ILE A 86 6.39 40.14 -20.01
C ILE A 86 5.52 41.14 -19.25
N ASN A 87 4.37 41.54 -19.80
CA ASN A 87 3.45 42.47 -19.14
C ASN A 87 2.93 41.92 -17.80
N LEU A 88 2.61 40.62 -17.72
CA LEU A 88 2.12 40.00 -16.47
C LEU A 88 3.17 39.93 -15.34
N LEU A 89 4.47 40.07 -15.67
CA LEU A 89 5.58 40.06 -14.71
C LEU A 89 6.02 41.48 -14.30
N GLN A 90 5.63 42.52 -15.05
CA GLN A 90 5.91 43.91 -14.68
C GLN A 90 4.94 44.43 -13.59
N ASP A 91 3.67 44.02 -13.62
CA ASP A 91 2.67 44.36 -12.59
C ASP A 91 3.01 43.82 -11.18
N TYR A 92 3.94 42.86 -11.06
CA TYR A 92 4.40 42.30 -9.77
C TYR A 92 5.80 42.74 -9.32
N SER A 93 6.46 43.65 -10.07
CA SER A 93 7.77 44.21 -9.72
C SER A 93 7.76 45.72 -9.44
N GLY A 94 6.67 46.43 -9.78
CA GLY A 94 6.49 47.87 -9.60
C GLY A 94 6.19 48.36 -8.16
N ALA A 95 6.82 47.80 -7.13
CA ALA A 95 6.53 48.14 -5.72
C ALA A 95 7.74 48.19 -4.77
N VAL A 96 8.97 48.38 -5.28
CA VAL A 96 10.20 48.50 -4.45
C VAL A 96 11.01 49.74 -4.85
N SER A 97 10.49 50.94 -4.55
CA SER A 97 11.23 52.20 -4.74
C SER A 97 10.78 53.35 -3.82
N ASP A 98 10.61 53.07 -2.52
CA ASP A 98 10.70 54.12 -1.49
C ASP A 98 11.08 53.50 -0.14
N VAL A 99 12.26 53.83 0.37
CA VAL A 99 12.78 53.36 1.67
C VAL A 99 13.23 54.56 2.50
N PRO A 100 12.35 55.11 3.36
CA PRO A 100 12.77 55.93 4.49
C PRO A 100 13.64 55.10 5.45
N SER A 101 14.64 55.73 6.07
CA SER A 101 15.61 55.05 6.93
C SER A 101 14.98 54.38 8.15
N LEU A 102 15.33 53.10 8.38
CA LEU A 102 14.99 52.38 9.61
C LEU A 102 15.71 52.98 10.83
N SER A 103 15.04 53.88 11.55
CA SER A 103 15.46 54.32 12.87
C SER A 103 14.25 54.66 13.77
N ASN A 104 14.11 53.88 14.84
CA ASN A 104 13.19 54.06 15.98
C ASN A 104 11.69 53.82 15.73
N TRP A 105 10.98 53.61 16.85
CA TRP A 105 9.54 53.40 17.03
C TRP A 105 8.95 52.09 16.49
N ASP A 106 7.89 51.53 17.09
CA ASP A 106 7.62 51.24 18.52
C ASP A 106 6.41 50.28 18.60
N ALA A 107 6.09 49.75 19.78
CA ALA A 107 5.06 48.72 19.89
C ALA A 107 3.60 49.23 19.74
N ALA A 108 2.96 48.99 18.58
CA ALA A 108 1.52 49.25 18.37
C ALA A 108 0.78 48.19 17.51
N GLN A 109 0.03 47.32 18.18
CA GLN A 109 -1.23 46.64 17.80
C GLN A 109 -1.48 46.20 16.33
N MET A 110 -1.65 44.88 16.12
CA MET A 110 -2.22 44.29 14.89
C MET A 110 -3.32 43.24 15.17
N PRO A 111 -4.54 43.34 14.59
CA PRO A 111 -5.67 42.44 14.89
C PRO A 111 -5.73 41.14 14.06
N HIS A 112 -4.61 40.62 13.54
CA HIS A 112 -4.60 39.54 12.53
C HIS A 112 -5.08 38.15 13.00
N LYS A 113 -5.11 37.85 14.30
CA LYS A 113 -5.54 36.52 14.79
C LYS A 113 -7.03 36.26 14.53
N ALA A 114 -7.89 37.27 14.63
CA ALA A 114 -9.34 37.09 14.57
C ALA A 114 -9.84 36.63 13.19
N GLN A 115 -9.31 37.19 12.09
CA GLN A 115 -9.71 36.79 10.73
C GLN A 115 -9.29 35.36 10.40
N ARG A 116 -8.03 34.97 10.66
CA ARG A 116 -7.58 33.58 10.45
C ARG A 116 -8.40 32.58 11.26
N GLN A 117 -8.73 32.91 12.51
CA GLN A 117 -9.58 32.05 13.36
C GLN A 117 -11.04 32.00 12.86
N LYS A 118 -11.58 33.09 12.31
CA LYS A 118 -12.93 33.15 11.70
C LYS A 118 -13.00 32.39 10.37
N GLN A 119 -11.90 32.31 9.63
CA GLN A 119 -11.79 31.55 8.38
C GLN A 119 -11.59 30.03 8.65
N ARG A 120 -10.71 29.65 9.59
CA ARG A 120 -10.66 28.26 10.13
C ARG A 120 -12.01 27.82 10.71
N ARG A 121 -12.74 28.70 11.41
CA ARG A 121 -14.10 28.43 11.92
C ARG A 121 -15.18 28.37 10.83
N ARG A 122 -14.93 28.86 9.61
CA ARG A 122 -15.81 28.66 8.45
C ARG A 122 -15.57 27.28 7.84
N THR A 123 -14.34 26.96 7.44
CA THR A 123 -14.02 25.63 6.88
C THR A 123 -14.32 24.50 7.86
N SER A 124 -14.04 24.68 9.16
CA SER A 124 -14.43 23.71 10.20
C SER A 124 -15.94 23.62 10.42
N LYS A 125 -16.73 24.67 10.16
CA LYS A 125 -18.21 24.59 10.14
C LYS A 125 -18.77 23.92 8.89
N GLU A 126 -18.07 24.02 7.75
CA GLU A 126 -18.37 23.26 6.54
C GLU A 126 -18.17 21.75 6.80
N VAL A 127 -17.01 21.38 7.35
CA VAL A 127 -16.64 19.98 7.65
C VAL A 127 -17.44 19.38 8.82
N ASN A 128 -17.73 20.15 9.87
CA ASN A 128 -18.63 19.74 10.98
C ASN A 128 -20.08 20.22 10.78
N ARG A 129 -20.56 20.37 9.54
CA ARG A 129 -22.00 20.39 9.29
C ARG A 129 -22.53 19.01 9.67
N ARG A 130 -23.25 18.91 10.79
CA ARG A 130 -23.85 17.66 11.31
C ARG A 130 -24.38 16.83 10.14
N LEU A 131 -23.75 15.67 9.88
CA LEU A 131 -24.19 14.74 8.86
C LEU A 131 -25.65 14.40 9.17
N ALA A 132 -26.55 14.73 8.25
CA ALA A 132 -27.95 14.40 8.43
C ALA A 132 -28.08 12.86 8.53
N PRO A 133 -28.87 12.32 9.48
CA PRO A 133 -29.08 10.88 9.54
C PRO A 133 -29.81 10.38 8.28
N THR A 134 -30.63 11.25 7.69
CA THR A 134 -31.46 10.98 6.51
C THR A 134 -30.96 11.70 5.26
N LEU A 135 -31.35 11.18 4.10
CA LEU A 135 -31.18 11.86 2.81
C LEU A 135 -32.01 13.15 2.77
N SER A 136 -31.48 14.24 2.22
CA SER A 136 -32.15 15.56 2.22
C SER A 136 -32.84 15.94 0.90
N ARG A 137 -32.52 15.23 -0.18
CA ARG A 137 -33.06 15.38 -1.53
C ARG A 137 -32.83 14.10 -2.31
N ASN A 138 -33.51 13.94 -3.45
CA ASN A 138 -33.19 12.88 -4.39
C ASN A 138 -31.78 13.11 -4.99
N MET A 139 -31.05 12.03 -5.26
CA MET A 139 -29.71 12.06 -5.87
C MET A 139 -29.39 10.75 -6.59
N THR A 140 -28.45 10.78 -7.53
CA THR A 140 -27.89 9.59 -8.18
C THR A 140 -26.48 9.34 -7.68
N VAL A 141 -26.13 8.09 -7.37
CA VAL A 141 -24.77 7.67 -6.99
C VAL A 141 -24.26 6.57 -7.94
N LEU A 142 -22.95 6.53 -8.17
CA LEU A 142 -22.29 5.54 -9.04
C LEU A 142 -21.76 4.40 -8.19
N ILE A 143 -22.09 3.16 -8.53
CA ILE A 143 -21.72 1.97 -7.76
C ILE A 143 -20.62 1.21 -8.48
N HIS A 144 -19.51 1.01 -7.79
CA HIS A 144 -18.33 0.29 -8.23
C HIS A 144 -18.12 -0.98 -7.41
N ASP A 145 -17.64 -2.03 -8.04
CA ASP A 145 -16.98 -3.15 -7.35
C ASP A 145 -15.74 -2.66 -6.59
N ASN A 146 -15.34 -3.40 -5.56
CA ASN A 146 -14.18 -3.04 -4.72
C ASN A 146 -12.92 -2.84 -5.57
N GLY A 147 -12.43 -1.60 -5.65
CA GLY A 147 -11.25 -1.25 -6.44
C GLY A 147 -11.46 -1.19 -7.96
N GLU A 148 -12.67 -1.29 -8.50
CA GLU A 148 -12.87 -1.21 -9.95
C GLU A 148 -13.08 0.23 -10.43
N SER A 149 -12.35 0.62 -11.49
CA SER A 149 -12.38 1.99 -12.03
C SER A 149 -13.65 2.33 -12.81
N THR A 150 -14.32 1.31 -13.35
CA THR A 150 -15.58 1.43 -14.09
C THR A 150 -16.76 1.12 -13.14
N PRO A 151 -17.85 1.91 -13.14
CA PRO A 151 -19.02 1.59 -12.35
C PRO A 151 -19.75 0.36 -12.91
N ALA A 152 -20.13 -0.56 -12.03
CA ALA A 152 -21.01 -1.69 -12.36
C ALA A 152 -22.47 -1.23 -12.56
N GLY A 153 -22.85 -0.10 -11.96
CA GLY A 153 -24.18 0.50 -12.15
C GLY A 153 -24.32 1.84 -11.45
N SER A 154 -25.56 2.31 -11.33
CA SER A 154 -25.92 3.49 -10.55
C SER A 154 -27.21 3.27 -9.76
N LEU A 155 -27.35 4.00 -8.66
CA LEU A 155 -28.57 3.99 -7.83
C LEU A 155 -29.16 5.38 -7.75
N TYR A 156 -30.46 5.47 -7.98
CA TYR A 156 -31.26 6.66 -7.70
C TYR A 156 -31.86 6.52 -6.29
N LEU A 157 -31.50 7.44 -5.41
CA LEU A 157 -31.85 7.43 -3.99
C LEU A 157 -32.91 8.49 -3.70
N GLU A 158 -34.00 8.12 -3.04
CA GLU A 158 -35.05 9.06 -2.59
C GLU A 158 -35.13 9.12 -1.06
N PRO A 159 -35.34 10.30 -0.44
CA PRO A 159 -35.54 10.42 1.01
C PRO A 159 -36.75 9.66 1.60
N LYS A 160 -37.62 9.10 0.74
CA LYS A 160 -38.78 8.28 1.13
C LYS A 160 -38.48 6.79 1.19
N THR A 161 -37.42 6.32 0.53
CA THR A 161 -37.08 4.89 0.36
C THR A 161 -35.66 4.56 0.82
N THR A 162 -34.80 5.57 0.96
CA THR A 162 -33.47 5.46 1.58
C THR A 162 -33.46 6.34 2.83
N THR A 163 -33.90 5.77 3.95
CA THR A 163 -34.05 6.46 5.24
C THR A 163 -32.91 6.13 6.22
N SER A 164 -32.27 4.98 6.03
CA SER A 164 -31.20 4.39 6.84
C SER A 164 -29.96 4.03 6.01
N ILE A 165 -28.82 3.79 6.68
CA ILE A 165 -27.60 3.33 6.00
C ILE A 165 -27.69 1.85 5.62
N GLU A 166 -28.51 1.08 6.34
CA GLU A 166 -28.85 -0.31 6.07
C GLU A 166 -29.60 -0.45 4.73
N GLU A 167 -30.58 0.42 4.46
CA GLU A 167 -31.29 0.45 3.16
C GLU A 167 -30.35 0.79 2.00
N LEU A 168 -29.37 1.70 2.19
CA LEU A 168 -28.32 1.96 1.19
C LEU A 168 -27.47 0.72 0.94
N LYS A 169 -26.99 0.05 2.01
CA LYS A 169 -26.18 -1.16 1.92
C LYS A 169 -26.94 -2.31 1.25
N SER A 170 -28.24 -2.44 1.53
CA SER A 170 -29.14 -3.35 0.83
C SER A 170 -29.26 -3.02 -0.66
N ALA A 171 -29.51 -1.77 -1.02
CA ALA A 171 -29.65 -1.34 -2.42
C ALA A 171 -28.35 -1.53 -3.22
N VAL A 172 -27.18 -1.23 -2.63
CA VAL A 172 -25.86 -1.49 -3.24
C VAL A 172 -25.65 -2.99 -3.45
N GLY A 173 -26.07 -3.82 -2.49
CA GLY A 173 -26.04 -5.28 -2.61
C GLY A 173 -27.08 -5.90 -3.56
N LEU A 174 -27.87 -5.08 -4.28
CA LEU A 174 -28.66 -5.50 -5.45
C LEU A 174 -28.00 -5.13 -6.78
N VAL A 175 -26.94 -4.31 -6.76
CA VAL A 175 -26.11 -3.99 -7.94
C VAL A 175 -24.89 -4.92 -8.00
N ILE A 176 -24.37 -5.32 -6.83
CA ILE A 176 -23.14 -6.11 -6.69
C ILE A 176 -23.45 -7.47 -6.03
N ASP A 177 -23.49 -8.55 -6.83
CA ASP A 177 -23.82 -9.91 -6.36
C ASP A 177 -22.85 -10.44 -5.28
N ALA A 178 -21.58 -10.01 -5.33
CA ALA A 178 -20.55 -10.36 -4.34
C ALA A 178 -20.87 -9.86 -2.91
N CYS A 179 -21.89 -9.01 -2.75
CA CYS A 179 -22.39 -8.54 -1.45
C CYS A 179 -23.42 -9.49 -0.79
N HIS A 180 -23.81 -10.57 -1.48
CA HIS A 180 -24.71 -11.62 -0.97
C HIS A 180 -25.95 -11.08 -0.21
N GLY A 181 -26.75 -10.25 -0.88
CA GLY A 181 -28.01 -9.75 -0.30
C GLY A 181 -27.85 -8.59 0.69
N GLY A 182 -26.94 -7.64 0.41
CA GLY A 182 -26.86 -6.37 1.14
C GLY A 182 -25.85 -6.31 2.28
N THR A 183 -24.96 -7.29 2.42
CA THR A 183 -23.99 -7.33 3.55
C THR A 183 -22.81 -6.37 3.41
N CYS A 184 -22.59 -5.79 2.23
CA CYS A 184 -21.42 -4.97 1.93
C CYS A 184 -21.31 -3.72 2.83
N ARG A 185 -20.05 -3.40 3.14
CA ARG A 185 -19.65 -2.05 3.55
C ARG A 185 -19.60 -1.17 2.29
N VAL A 186 -19.99 0.09 2.42
CA VAL A 186 -19.98 1.05 1.31
C VAL A 186 -18.91 2.08 1.62
N PHE A 187 -17.98 2.30 0.71
CA PHE A 187 -16.86 3.23 0.87
C PHE A 187 -16.94 4.37 -0.15
N ASP A 188 -16.40 5.53 0.17
CA ASP A 188 -16.11 6.57 -0.83
C ASP A 188 -14.83 6.25 -1.63
N ARG A 189 -14.55 7.06 -2.66
CA ARG A 189 -13.33 6.99 -3.47
C ARG A 189 -12.00 7.26 -2.73
N TYR A 190 -12.04 7.49 -1.42
CA TYR A 190 -10.88 7.77 -0.55
C TYR A 190 -10.73 6.73 0.57
N GLY A 191 -11.48 5.63 0.52
CA GLY A 191 -11.42 4.56 1.51
C GLY A 191 -12.04 4.93 2.86
N TYR A 192 -13.00 5.84 2.92
CA TYR A 192 -13.83 6.07 4.12
C TYR A 192 -15.17 5.34 4.00
N GLU A 193 -15.52 4.52 5.00
CA GLU A 193 -16.84 3.86 5.04
C GLU A 193 -17.95 4.91 5.26
N ILE A 194 -18.96 4.89 4.39
CA ILE A 194 -20.19 5.67 4.53
C ILE A 194 -21.00 5.09 5.70
N LYS A 195 -21.07 5.84 6.80
CA LYS A 195 -21.79 5.45 8.04
C LYS A 195 -23.09 6.22 8.28
N ALA A 196 -23.40 7.22 7.45
CA ALA A 196 -24.62 8.02 7.53
C ALA A 196 -24.98 8.59 6.16
N LEU A 197 -26.28 8.70 5.85
CA LEU A 197 -26.76 9.17 4.54
C LEU A 197 -26.39 10.63 4.24
N GLY A 198 -26.23 11.46 5.27
CA GLY A 198 -25.80 12.85 5.13
C GLY A 198 -24.34 13.05 4.68
N ALA A 199 -23.57 11.98 4.48
CA ALA A 199 -22.28 12.02 3.80
C ALA A 199 -22.41 11.94 2.26
N LEU A 200 -23.59 11.56 1.75
CA LEU A 200 -23.83 11.36 0.33
C LEU A 200 -23.99 12.67 -0.45
N HIS A 201 -23.51 12.66 -1.69
CA HIS A 201 -23.70 13.72 -2.68
C HIS A 201 -24.03 13.13 -4.06
N ASP A 202 -24.54 13.97 -4.98
CA ASP A 202 -24.78 13.56 -6.37
C ASP A 202 -23.49 13.11 -7.05
N GLU A 203 -23.64 12.14 -7.94
CA GLU A 203 -22.60 11.55 -8.79
C GLU A 203 -21.40 10.99 -8.00
N GLN A 204 -21.58 10.78 -6.69
CA GLN A 204 -20.56 10.20 -5.83
C GLN A 204 -20.25 8.76 -6.24
N LEU A 205 -18.96 8.47 -6.42
CA LEU A 205 -18.43 7.12 -6.61
C LEU A 205 -18.43 6.41 -5.25
N LEU A 206 -19.19 5.31 -5.17
CA LEU A 206 -19.33 4.44 -4.02
C LEU A 206 -18.83 3.03 -4.33
N PHE A 207 -17.99 2.49 -3.46
CA PHE A 207 -17.33 1.20 -3.63
C PHE A 207 -17.96 0.16 -2.69
N ALA A 208 -18.45 -0.93 -3.26
CA ALA A 208 -19.05 -2.04 -2.52
C ALA A 208 -17.96 -3.00 -2.06
N VAL A 209 -17.76 -3.14 -0.73
CA VAL A 209 -16.70 -3.94 -0.13
C VAL A 209 -17.31 -5.03 0.76
N PRO A 210 -17.18 -6.32 0.41
CA PRO A 210 -17.71 -7.42 1.22
C PRO A 210 -17.15 -7.42 2.67
N PRO A 211 -17.89 -7.93 3.67
CA PRO A 211 -17.47 -7.89 5.08
C PRO A 211 -16.08 -8.47 5.38
N SER A 212 -15.66 -9.50 4.63
CA SER A 212 -14.39 -10.22 4.75
C SER A 212 -13.27 -9.68 3.86
N ARG A 213 -13.48 -8.55 3.19
CA ARG A 213 -12.53 -7.88 2.27
C ARG A 213 -12.28 -6.45 2.71
N HIS A 214 -11.14 -5.89 2.31
CA HIS A 214 -10.76 -4.51 2.60
C HIS A 214 -10.84 -3.66 1.34
N PHE A 215 -10.95 -2.34 1.52
CA PHE A 215 -10.95 -1.38 0.43
C PHE A 215 -9.64 -1.48 -0.37
N VAL A 216 -9.76 -1.67 -1.67
CA VAL A 216 -8.64 -1.60 -2.63
C VAL A 216 -8.77 -0.28 -3.39
N TRP A 217 -7.68 0.48 -3.51
CA TRP A 217 -7.70 1.70 -4.32
C TRP A 217 -8.03 1.38 -5.79
N PRO A 218 -8.94 2.11 -6.44
CA PRO A 218 -9.23 1.95 -7.86
C PRO A 218 -8.14 2.57 -8.74
N ALA A 219 -7.67 1.82 -9.73
CA ALA A 219 -6.71 2.30 -10.73
C ALA A 219 -7.47 2.89 -11.93
N PHE A 220 -7.77 4.19 -11.90
CA PHE A 220 -8.60 4.86 -12.92
C PHE A 220 -7.96 4.88 -14.30
N GLU A 221 -6.83 5.57 -14.44
CA GLU A 221 -6.02 5.64 -15.65
C GLU A 221 -4.55 5.82 -15.25
N ILE A 222 -3.60 5.34 -16.06
CA ILE A 222 -2.16 5.50 -15.76
C ILE A 222 -1.81 7.00 -15.80
N GLY A 223 -1.23 7.52 -14.73
CA GLY A 223 -0.99 8.94 -14.49
C GLY A 223 -2.14 9.67 -13.77
N HIS A 224 -3.24 8.99 -13.41
CA HIS A 224 -4.28 9.59 -12.56
C HIS A 224 -3.72 9.92 -11.17
N ARG A 225 -3.78 11.19 -10.78
CA ARG A 225 -3.25 11.72 -9.51
C ARG A 225 -4.37 12.22 -8.61
N VAL A 226 -4.45 11.71 -7.39
CA VAL A 226 -5.45 12.11 -6.39
C VAL A 226 -4.79 12.47 -5.06
N ALA A 227 -5.18 13.60 -4.47
CA ALA A 227 -4.78 13.94 -3.11
C ALA A 227 -5.60 13.09 -2.12
N VAL A 228 -4.94 12.39 -1.21
CA VAL A 228 -5.58 11.50 -0.22
C VAL A 228 -6.03 12.34 1.00
N PRO A 229 -7.34 12.58 1.20
CA PRO A 229 -7.82 13.36 2.33
C PRO A 229 -7.64 12.58 3.64
N GLY A 230 -7.39 13.31 4.74
CA GLY A 230 -7.40 12.76 6.10
C GLY A 230 -6.25 11.81 6.46
N VAL A 231 -5.26 11.62 5.58
CA VAL A 231 -4.00 10.91 5.88
C VAL A 231 -2.87 11.93 6.02
N THR A 232 -2.33 12.08 7.23
CA THR A 232 -1.36 13.13 7.55
C THR A 232 0.03 12.86 6.96
N SER A 233 0.44 13.66 5.96
CA SER A 233 1.83 13.73 5.49
C SER A 233 2.77 14.28 6.58
N SER A 234 4.05 13.90 6.55
CA SER A 234 5.10 14.57 7.35
C SER A 234 5.57 15.90 6.74
N LEU A 235 5.10 16.29 5.55
CA LEU A 235 5.41 17.58 4.92
C LEU A 235 4.27 18.58 5.22
N PRO A 236 4.46 19.59 6.09
CA PRO A 236 3.37 20.44 6.56
C PRO A 236 2.69 21.21 5.42
N GLY A 237 1.39 21.00 5.24
CA GLY A 237 0.58 21.64 4.20
C GLY A 237 0.60 20.94 2.83
N HIS A 238 1.41 19.89 2.65
CA HIS A 238 1.43 19.08 1.43
C HIS A 238 0.59 17.80 1.63
N PRO A 239 -0.51 17.59 0.87
CA PRO A 239 -1.24 16.32 0.94
C PRO A 239 -0.42 15.19 0.30
N ILE A 240 -0.63 13.97 0.78
CA ILE A 240 -0.14 12.76 0.09
C ILE A 240 -0.85 12.67 -1.26
N ILE A 241 -0.09 12.53 -2.34
CA ILE A 241 -0.65 12.28 -3.68
C ILE A 241 -0.47 10.80 -4.00
N LEU A 242 -1.57 10.13 -4.33
CA LEU A 242 -1.60 8.78 -4.85
C LEU A 242 -1.74 8.86 -6.38
N GLU A 243 -0.80 8.23 -7.09
CA GLU A 243 -0.69 8.27 -8.55
C GLU A 243 -0.71 6.85 -9.13
N THR A 244 -1.63 6.59 -10.06
CA THR A 244 -1.77 5.26 -10.69
C THR A 244 -0.60 5.01 -11.65
N LEU A 245 0.25 4.01 -11.34
CA LEU A 245 1.32 3.58 -12.23
C LEU A 245 0.89 2.40 -13.10
N SER A 246 0.10 1.48 -12.55
CA SER A 246 -0.42 0.29 -13.24
C SER A 246 -1.67 -0.23 -12.53
N ASP A 247 -2.60 -0.78 -13.29
CA ASP A 247 -3.75 -1.53 -12.75
C ASP A 247 -3.43 -3.02 -12.55
N SER A 248 -2.60 -3.63 -13.39
CA SER A 248 -2.30 -5.06 -13.34
C SER A 248 -0.81 -5.36 -13.60
N PRO A 249 0.02 -5.62 -12.56
CA PRO A 249 -0.32 -5.56 -11.13
C PRO A 249 -0.75 -4.16 -10.71
N ARG A 250 -1.52 -4.09 -9.62
CA ARG A 250 -2.01 -2.80 -9.12
C ARG A 250 -0.93 -2.09 -8.32
N VAL A 251 -0.38 -1.03 -8.91
CA VAL A 251 0.77 -0.27 -8.39
C VAL A 251 0.48 1.23 -8.43
N PHE A 252 0.74 1.89 -7.31
CA PHE A 252 0.60 3.33 -7.14
C PHE A 252 1.90 3.96 -6.60
N MET A 253 2.27 5.12 -7.14
CA MET A 253 3.26 6.00 -6.53
C MET A 253 2.59 6.83 -5.42
N LEU A 254 3.31 7.04 -4.32
CA LEU A 254 2.92 7.88 -3.21
C LEU A 254 3.91 9.04 -3.08
N GLU A 255 3.48 10.24 -3.46
CA GLU A 255 4.24 11.47 -3.24
C GLU A 255 3.89 12.12 -1.91
N ASN A 256 4.83 12.88 -1.35
CA ASN A 256 4.72 13.52 -0.04
C ASN A 256 4.39 12.53 1.10
N PHE A 257 4.74 11.24 0.96
CA PHE A 257 4.35 10.22 1.93
C PHE A 257 5.16 10.28 3.23
N LEU A 258 6.45 10.61 3.12
CA LEU A 258 7.36 10.88 4.23
C LEU A 258 8.22 12.11 3.88
N SER A 259 8.78 12.76 4.90
CA SER A 259 9.72 13.87 4.69
C SER A 259 11.16 13.36 4.49
N ALA A 260 12.11 14.26 4.24
CA ALA A 260 13.52 13.86 4.17
C ALA A 260 14.04 13.41 5.54
N GLU A 261 13.55 14.06 6.60
CA GLU A 261 13.89 13.83 8.00
C GLU A 261 13.28 12.50 8.51
N ASP A 262 12.02 12.19 8.16
CA ASP A 262 11.41 10.86 8.41
C ASP A 262 12.31 9.74 7.85
N ALA A 263 12.87 9.93 6.65
CA ALA A 263 13.71 8.93 6.00
C ALA A 263 15.07 8.76 6.70
N ASP A 264 15.69 9.86 7.15
CA ASP A 264 16.94 9.80 7.92
C ASP A 264 16.70 9.20 9.32
N GLU A 265 15.61 9.57 10.01
CA GLU A 265 15.23 9.01 11.33
C GLU A 265 15.07 7.49 11.27
N VAL A 266 14.47 6.93 10.19
CA VAL A 266 14.39 5.48 9.98
C VAL A 266 15.78 4.85 9.79
N ILE A 267 16.69 5.49 9.05
CA ILE A 267 18.05 4.98 8.82
C ILE A 267 18.87 5.04 10.13
N GLU A 268 18.85 6.16 10.84
CA GLU A 268 19.57 6.35 12.11
C GLU A 268 19.06 5.40 13.19
N THR A 269 17.74 5.29 13.34
CA THR A 269 17.11 4.33 14.26
C THR A 269 17.54 2.90 13.93
N THR A 270 17.52 2.51 12.65
CA THR A 270 17.96 1.19 12.18
C THR A 270 19.42 0.90 12.52
N LEU A 271 20.30 1.87 12.34
CA LEU A 271 21.73 1.74 12.67
C LEU A 271 21.97 1.65 14.20
N GLY A 272 21.05 2.17 15.01
CA GLY A 272 21.02 2.01 16.47
C GLY A 272 20.55 0.63 16.97
N ILE A 273 19.93 -0.21 16.11
CA ILE A 273 19.43 -1.53 16.54
C ILE A 273 20.60 -2.50 16.73
N THR A 274 20.97 -2.75 17.98
CA THR A 274 22.05 -3.69 18.36
C THR A 274 21.57 -5.12 18.67
N ALA A 275 20.26 -5.33 18.85
CA ALA A 275 19.70 -6.65 19.16
C ALA A 275 19.79 -7.59 17.95
N ALA A 276 20.59 -8.65 18.03
CA ALA A 276 20.95 -9.51 16.88
C ALA A 276 19.78 -10.15 16.11
N GLY A 277 18.59 -10.26 16.71
CA GLY A 277 17.36 -10.66 16.02
C GLY A 277 16.88 -9.64 14.98
N PHE A 278 17.07 -8.36 15.25
CA PHE A 278 16.48 -7.21 14.55
C PHE A 278 17.51 -6.31 13.85
N ALA A 279 18.76 -6.32 14.31
CA ALA A 279 19.89 -5.55 13.79
C ALA A 279 20.15 -5.79 12.29
N LEU A 280 20.71 -4.78 11.63
CA LEU A 280 21.08 -4.82 10.20
C LEU A 280 22.11 -5.92 9.94
N LYS A 281 21.73 -6.90 9.10
CA LYS A 281 22.55 -8.08 8.76
C LYS A 281 22.29 -8.53 7.33
N ARG A 282 23.20 -9.31 6.75
CA ARG A 282 22.98 -9.92 5.43
C ARG A 282 21.73 -10.80 5.46
N SER A 283 20.86 -10.61 4.46
CA SER A 283 19.54 -11.24 4.45
C SER A 283 19.59 -12.75 4.14
N THR A 284 18.62 -13.48 4.68
CA THR A 284 18.40 -14.91 4.43
C THR A 284 17.08 -15.15 3.70
N THR A 285 16.93 -16.32 3.10
CA THR A 285 15.68 -16.80 2.46
C THR A 285 15.06 -17.91 3.29
N GLY A 286 13.72 -17.90 3.44
CA GLY A 286 12.95 -18.93 4.15
C GLY A 286 12.50 -18.54 5.57
N THR A 287 11.41 -19.15 6.02
CA THR A 287 10.74 -18.92 7.32
C THR A 287 11.49 -19.48 8.53
N GLN A 288 12.50 -20.31 8.30
CA GLN A 288 13.43 -20.82 9.30
C GLN A 288 14.84 -20.38 8.91
N GLY A 289 15.57 -19.76 9.84
CA GLY A 289 16.78 -18.99 9.52
C GLY A 289 17.99 -19.84 9.09
N ALA A 290 19.01 -19.14 8.58
CA ALA A 290 20.34 -19.64 8.21
C ALA A 290 20.48 -20.44 6.89
N VAL A 291 19.91 -19.90 5.79
CA VAL A 291 20.58 -19.97 4.48
C VAL A 291 20.95 -18.55 4.03
N VAL A 292 22.25 -18.28 3.93
CA VAL A 292 22.76 -17.03 3.32
C VAL A 292 22.65 -17.20 1.80
N SER A 293 21.62 -16.61 1.22
CA SER A 293 21.35 -16.75 -0.21
C SER A 293 22.44 -16.07 -1.06
N SER A 294 22.77 -16.69 -2.19
CA SER A 294 23.51 -16.07 -3.29
C SER A 294 22.63 -15.13 -4.14
N GLN A 295 21.30 -15.32 -4.10
CA GLN A 295 20.31 -14.61 -4.91
C GLN A 295 19.68 -13.41 -4.19
N ARG A 296 19.79 -13.34 -2.85
CA ARG A 296 19.45 -12.14 -2.05
C ARG A 296 20.73 -11.57 -1.46
N THR A 297 21.25 -10.51 -2.06
CA THR A 297 22.56 -9.93 -1.72
C THR A 297 22.49 -8.67 -0.84
N SER A 298 21.28 -8.28 -0.44
CA SER A 298 20.96 -7.16 0.45
C SER A 298 21.36 -7.40 1.92
N GLU A 299 21.35 -6.31 2.68
CA GLU A 299 21.24 -6.34 4.14
C GLU A 299 19.82 -5.93 4.55
N ASN A 300 19.30 -6.49 5.65
CA ASN A 300 18.00 -6.11 6.22
C ASN A 300 18.02 -6.05 7.75
N ALA A 301 17.15 -5.19 8.28
CA ALA A 301 16.83 -5.02 9.69
C ALA A 301 15.30 -5.08 9.87
N PHE A 302 14.83 -5.07 11.11
CA PHE A 302 13.40 -4.94 11.43
C PHE A 302 13.20 -4.00 12.61
N ASP A 303 12.40 -2.95 12.41
CA ASP A 303 11.93 -2.06 13.48
C ASP A 303 10.43 -2.30 13.74
N THR A 304 10.10 -2.71 14.95
CA THR A 304 8.73 -3.02 15.37
C THR A 304 8.12 -1.94 16.27
N THR A 305 8.92 -1.07 16.88
CA THR A 305 8.51 -0.30 18.07
C THR A 305 8.93 1.16 18.11
N SER A 306 9.82 1.66 17.23
CA SER A 306 10.23 3.07 17.29
C SER A 306 9.08 4.03 17.01
N PRO A 307 9.15 5.29 17.49
CA PRO A 307 8.15 6.31 17.19
C PRO A 307 7.94 6.49 15.68
N VAL A 308 9.01 6.53 14.87
CA VAL A 308 8.92 6.67 13.41
C VAL A 308 8.32 5.44 12.74
N ALA A 309 8.67 4.21 13.16
CA ALA A 309 8.04 3.00 12.65
C ALA A 309 6.54 2.94 13.01
N MET A 310 6.16 3.34 14.23
CA MET A 310 4.76 3.39 14.67
C MET A 310 3.94 4.47 13.95
N LYS A 311 4.54 5.64 13.68
CA LYS A 311 4.00 6.74 12.87
C LYS A 311 3.71 6.28 11.43
N LEU A 312 4.70 5.65 10.79
CA LEU A 312 4.59 5.12 9.42
C LEU A 312 3.58 3.96 9.33
N LYS A 313 3.57 3.03 10.31
CA LYS A 313 2.58 1.94 10.38
C LYS A 313 1.14 2.46 10.41
N ARG A 314 0.86 3.51 11.19
CA ARG A 314 -0.47 4.16 11.23
C ARG A 314 -0.82 4.83 9.90
N ARG A 315 0.09 5.62 9.33
CA ARG A 315 -0.10 6.31 8.05
C ARG A 315 -0.47 5.35 6.92
N VAL A 316 0.12 4.16 6.87
CA VAL A 316 -0.24 3.13 5.86
C VAL A 316 -1.63 2.53 6.11
N PHE A 317 -2.02 2.27 7.37
CA PHE A 317 -3.37 1.79 7.66
C PHE A 317 -4.43 2.85 7.31
N ASP A 318 -4.16 4.12 7.61
CA ASP A 318 -5.03 5.24 7.23
C ASP A 318 -5.09 5.44 5.70
N LEU A 319 -3.99 5.16 4.96
CA LEU A 319 -3.97 5.13 3.49
C LEU A 319 -4.81 3.97 2.91
N LEU A 320 -4.76 2.78 3.51
CA LEU A 320 -5.48 1.59 3.04
C LEU A 320 -6.97 1.56 3.46
N GLY A 321 -7.47 2.61 4.14
CA GLY A 321 -8.83 2.62 4.69
C GLY A 321 -9.03 1.73 5.92
N MET A 322 -7.97 1.12 6.43
CA MET A 322 -7.97 0.10 7.49
C MET A 322 -7.93 0.77 8.88
N ARG A 323 -9.03 1.42 9.25
CA ARG A 323 -9.11 2.28 10.45
C ARG A 323 -10.03 1.66 11.52
N PRO A 324 -9.63 1.58 12.80
CA PRO A 324 -8.35 2.03 13.38
C PRO A 324 -7.19 1.07 13.10
N TYR A 325 -5.97 1.53 13.36
CA TYR A 325 -4.73 0.74 13.30
C TYR A 325 -4.77 -0.52 14.18
N VAL A 326 -4.28 -1.65 13.65
CA VAL A 326 -4.19 -2.94 14.38
C VAL A 326 -2.78 -3.52 14.25
N GLU A 327 -2.03 -3.56 15.35
CA GLU A 327 -0.62 -4.01 15.37
C GLU A 327 -0.42 -5.44 14.87
N THR A 328 -1.33 -6.37 15.19
CA THR A 328 -1.20 -7.77 14.73
C THR A 328 -1.51 -7.96 13.24
N TRP A 329 -1.89 -6.91 12.51
CA TRP A 329 -2.12 -6.94 11.07
C TRP A 329 -0.96 -6.27 10.30
N ALA A 330 0.07 -5.78 11.00
CA ALA A 330 1.28 -5.21 10.42
C ALA A 330 2.49 -6.08 10.76
N ASP A 331 3.38 -6.30 9.79
CA ASP A 331 4.75 -6.73 10.11
C ASP A 331 5.54 -5.55 10.74
N GLY A 332 6.70 -5.85 11.34
CA GLY A 332 7.68 -4.80 11.62
C GLY A 332 8.18 -4.17 10.32
N LEU A 333 8.55 -2.89 10.38
CA LEU A 333 9.14 -2.15 9.27
C LEU A 333 10.48 -2.81 8.88
N GLN A 334 10.52 -3.51 7.76
CA GLN A 334 11.75 -4.14 7.27
C GLN A 334 12.59 -3.11 6.52
N VAL A 335 13.61 -2.57 7.17
CA VAL A 335 14.56 -1.65 6.54
C VAL A 335 15.62 -2.45 5.77
N LEU A 336 15.95 -1.98 4.58
CA LEU A 336 16.74 -2.66 3.55
C LEU A 336 17.89 -1.76 3.08
N ARG A 337 19.09 -2.33 2.95
CA ARG A 337 20.25 -1.66 2.32
C ARG A 337 20.75 -2.47 1.12
N TYR A 338 20.89 -1.77 0.00
CA TYR A 338 21.54 -2.25 -1.22
C TYR A 338 22.69 -1.30 -1.58
N ASN A 339 23.91 -1.82 -1.46
CA ASN A 339 25.12 -1.16 -1.97
C ASN A 339 25.21 -1.36 -3.50
N ALA A 340 26.26 -0.83 -4.15
CA ALA A 340 26.52 -1.08 -5.56
C ALA A 340 26.53 -2.58 -5.92
N SER A 341 26.06 -2.90 -7.13
CA SER A 341 25.91 -4.27 -7.66
C SER A 341 24.98 -5.17 -6.82
N LYS A 342 24.17 -4.63 -5.90
CA LYS A 342 23.18 -5.41 -5.13
C LYS A 342 21.80 -5.29 -5.76
N ALA A 343 21.15 -6.44 -5.86
CA ALA A 343 19.84 -6.65 -6.46
C ALA A 343 19.01 -7.61 -5.61
N TYR A 344 17.73 -7.76 -5.95
CA TYR A 344 16.80 -8.67 -5.30
C TYR A 344 15.97 -9.39 -6.35
N ILE A 345 16.14 -10.72 -6.45
CA ILE A 345 15.42 -11.60 -7.39
C ILE A 345 13.88 -11.42 -7.30
N PRO A 346 13.15 -11.36 -8.43
CA PRO A 346 11.69 -11.24 -8.40
C PRO A 346 11.01 -12.28 -7.50
N HIS A 347 10.09 -11.82 -6.66
CA HIS A 347 9.41 -12.63 -5.65
C HIS A 347 8.00 -12.12 -5.35
N MET A 348 7.21 -12.97 -4.69
CA MET A 348 5.92 -12.59 -4.11
C MET A 348 6.14 -12.08 -2.68
N ASP A 349 5.31 -11.12 -2.28
CA ASP A 349 5.26 -10.69 -0.88
C ASP A 349 4.27 -11.50 -0.04
N TYR A 350 3.20 -12.03 -0.66
CA TYR A 350 2.32 -13.00 0.00
C TYR A 350 3.05 -14.31 0.25
N LEU A 351 2.63 -15.03 1.29
CA LEU A 351 3.17 -16.34 1.64
C LEU A 351 2.42 -17.43 0.87
N GLU A 352 3.13 -18.45 0.39
CA GLU A 352 2.53 -19.59 -0.32
C GLU A 352 1.65 -20.43 0.62
N PHE A 353 0.66 -21.12 0.04
CA PHE A 353 -0.22 -22.02 0.79
C PHE A 353 0.50 -23.33 1.12
N ASP A 354 0.90 -23.51 2.39
CA ASP A 354 1.30 -24.79 2.94
C ASP A 354 0.13 -25.41 3.71
N SER A 355 -0.39 -26.54 3.21
CA SER A 355 -1.47 -27.30 3.86
C SER A 355 -1.08 -27.97 5.17
N ASN A 356 0.21 -27.95 5.53
CA ASN A 356 0.76 -28.50 6.77
C ASN A 356 1.07 -27.42 7.82
N ALA A 357 0.83 -26.14 7.51
CA ALA A 357 1.04 -25.05 8.46
C ALA A 357 -0.12 -24.93 9.45
N ASP A 358 0.17 -24.58 10.71
CA ASP A 358 -0.82 -24.29 11.77
C ASP A 358 -1.67 -23.01 11.50
N HIS A 359 -1.63 -22.45 10.29
CA HIS A 359 -2.22 -21.16 9.93
C HIS A 359 -2.67 -21.14 8.48
N ASN A 360 -3.91 -20.72 8.24
CA ASN A 360 -4.48 -20.66 6.90
C ASN A 360 -3.95 -19.42 6.15
N PHE A 361 -3.03 -19.62 5.20
CA PHE A 361 -2.51 -18.58 4.31
C PHE A 361 -3.38 -18.31 3.06
N ASP A 362 -4.43 -19.10 2.81
CA ASP A 362 -5.36 -18.82 1.71
C ASP A 362 -6.31 -17.67 2.10
N SER A 363 -5.94 -16.45 1.72
CA SER A 363 -6.72 -15.23 1.93
C SER A 363 -8.06 -15.18 1.18
N ALA A 364 -8.28 -16.06 0.19
CA ALA A 364 -9.59 -16.20 -0.44
C ALA A 364 -10.57 -16.95 0.47
N SER A 365 -10.11 -18.00 1.17
CA SER A 365 -10.95 -18.79 2.08
C SER A 365 -11.40 -18.05 3.35
N PRO A 366 -12.56 -18.42 3.94
CA PRO A 366 -13.05 -17.84 5.19
C PRO A 366 -12.03 -17.96 6.34
N GLY A 367 -11.69 -16.82 6.95
CA GLY A 367 -10.75 -16.74 8.06
C GLY A 367 -9.27 -16.92 7.68
N GLY A 368 -8.94 -17.13 6.41
CA GLY A 368 -7.56 -17.20 5.94
C GLY A 368 -6.91 -15.81 5.85
N THR A 369 -5.63 -15.75 6.20
CA THR A 369 -4.90 -14.49 6.40
C THR A 369 -3.49 -14.51 5.84
N ASN A 370 -3.20 -13.51 5.02
CA ASN A 370 -1.96 -13.32 4.29
C ASN A 370 -1.68 -11.83 4.11
N ARG A 371 -0.49 -11.48 3.61
CA ARG A 371 -0.14 -10.10 3.25
C ARG A 371 -1.03 -9.63 2.10
N PHE A 372 -1.63 -8.46 2.27
CA PHE A 372 -2.67 -7.86 1.44
C PHE A 372 -2.09 -6.74 0.57
N ALA A 373 -1.28 -5.88 1.17
CA ALA A 373 -0.63 -4.78 0.49
C ALA A 373 0.76 -4.51 1.07
N THR A 374 1.67 -4.06 0.22
CA THR A 374 3.00 -3.60 0.57
C THR A 374 3.11 -2.11 0.29
N VAL A 375 3.66 -1.36 1.25
CA VAL A 375 4.14 0.00 1.02
C VAL A 375 5.65 0.02 1.17
N LEU A 376 6.35 0.16 0.04
CA LEU A 376 7.81 0.27 -0.05
C LEU A 376 8.20 1.75 0.03
N LEU A 377 8.80 2.17 1.15
CA LEU A 377 9.32 3.52 1.37
C LEU A 377 10.72 3.66 0.75
N TYR A 378 10.99 4.78 0.07
CA TYR A 378 12.33 5.11 -0.41
C TYR A 378 13.01 6.12 0.53
N LEU A 379 14.12 5.69 1.14
CA LEU A 379 14.82 6.45 2.18
C LEU A 379 16.04 7.21 1.62
N THR A 380 16.53 6.85 0.44
CA THR A 380 17.52 7.60 -0.35
C THR A 380 17.08 7.78 -1.79
N ASP A 381 17.55 8.85 -2.44
CA ASP A 381 17.63 8.90 -3.90
C ASP A 381 18.76 7.97 -4.38
N VAL A 382 18.53 7.25 -5.48
CA VAL A 382 19.57 6.48 -6.18
C VAL A 382 19.84 7.16 -7.51
N GLU A 383 21.13 7.37 -7.81
CA GLU A 383 21.54 8.10 -9.01
C GLU A 383 21.23 7.26 -10.27
N GLU A 384 21.64 5.99 -10.27
CA GLU A 384 21.42 5.06 -11.39
C GLU A 384 21.15 3.63 -10.89
N GLY A 385 20.17 2.96 -11.52
CA GLY A 385 19.70 1.65 -11.11
C GLY A 385 18.87 1.69 -9.83
N GLY A 386 18.74 0.52 -9.18
CA GLY A 386 18.02 0.40 -7.91
C GLY A 386 16.50 0.56 -8.02
N GLU A 387 15.91 0.55 -9.21
CA GLU A 387 14.46 0.58 -9.41
C GLU A 387 13.76 -0.58 -8.69
N THR A 388 12.45 -0.43 -8.45
CA THR A 388 11.58 -1.54 -8.02
C THR A 388 10.80 -2.01 -9.24
N VAL A 389 11.14 -3.21 -9.74
CA VAL A 389 10.60 -3.76 -10.99
C VAL A 389 9.51 -4.77 -10.71
N PHE A 390 8.46 -4.75 -11.53
CA PHE A 390 7.38 -5.74 -11.58
C PHE A 390 7.45 -6.42 -12.95
N PRO A 391 8.13 -7.58 -13.10
CA PRO A 391 8.43 -8.17 -14.41
C PRO A 391 7.21 -8.53 -15.27
N LEU A 392 6.02 -8.62 -14.66
CA LEU A 392 4.76 -8.92 -15.32
C LEU A 392 3.93 -7.67 -15.66
N GLY A 393 4.35 -6.49 -15.20
CA GLY A 393 3.69 -5.20 -15.47
C GLY A 393 4.23 -4.50 -16.73
N GLU A 394 3.35 -3.74 -17.38
CA GLU A 394 3.69 -2.96 -18.58
C GLU A 394 4.55 -1.72 -18.25
N PRO A 395 5.49 -1.34 -19.13
CA PRO A 395 6.39 -0.21 -18.88
C PRO A 395 5.64 1.13 -18.77
N LEU A 396 6.18 2.04 -17.95
CA LEU A 396 5.63 3.39 -17.76
C LEU A 396 5.78 4.24 -19.02
N GLU A 397 6.90 4.09 -19.73
CA GLU A 397 7.16 4.72 -21.01
C GLU A 397 6.48 3.91 -22.12
N LYS A 398 5.53 4.54 -22.82
CA LYS A 398 4.76 3.91 -23.91
C LYS A 398 5.46 3.95 -25.27
N GLU A 399 6.68 4.49 -25.33
CA GLU A 399 7.48 4.51 -26.56
C GLU A 399 8.03 3.10 -26.84
N MET A 400 7.77 2.60 -28.05
CA MET A 400 8.03 1.20 -28.41
C MET A 400 9.51 0.97 -28.73
N ARG A 401 10.34 0.93 -27.68
CA ARG A 401 11.79 0.65 -27.75
C ARG A 401 12.05 -0.73 -28.37
N THR A 402 13.05 -0.83 -29.24
CA THR A 402 13.44 -2.12 -29.83
C THR A 402 14.23 -2.98 -28.84
N THR A 403 14.14 -4.31 -29.00
CA THR A 403 14.93 -5.27 -28.22
C THR A 403 16.44 -4.99 -28.30
N GLN A 404 16.93 -4.45 -29.42
CA GLN A 404 18.34 -4.13 -29.60
C GLN A 404 18.78 -2.93 -28.74
N GLU A 405 17.94 -1.90 -28.63
CA GLU A 405 18.21 -0.72 -27.78
C GLU A 405 18.13 -1.08 -26.29
N VAL A 406 17.12 -1.87 -25.90
CA VAL A 406 16.99 -2.39 -24.53
C VAL A 406 18.23 -3.22 -24.15
N GLN A 407 18.67 -4.13 -25.01
CA GLN A 407 19.85 -4.96 -24.76
C GLN A 407 21.17 -4.17 -24.79
N ALA A 408 21.27 -3.13 -25.62
CA ALA A 408 22.43 -2.25 -25.63
C ALA A 408 22.54 -1.47 -24.31
N GLU A 409 21.43 -0.93 -23.80
CA GLU A 409 21.39 -0.25 -22.50
C GLU A 409 21.61 -1.23 -21.34
N ALA A 410 20.97 -2.40 -21.34
CA ALA A 410 21.15 -3.41 -20.30
C ALA A 410 22.62 -3.83 -20.15
N ARG A 411 23.30 -4.10 -21.28
CA ARG A 411 24.75 -4.38 -21.31
C ARG A 411 25.60 -3.16 -20.94
N ALA A 412 25.11 -1.93 -21.09
CA ALA A 412 25.82 -0.72 -20.65
C ALA A 412 25.72 -0.56 -19.13
N ARG A 413 24.51 -0.55 -18.57
CA ARG A 413 24.23 -0.50 -17.11
C ARG A 413 24.90 -1.67 -16.37
N GLY A 414 24.81 -2.89 -16.92
CA GLY A 414 25.43 -4.08 -16.32
C GLY A 414 26.96 -3.98 -16.22
N ARG A 415 27.63 -3.43 -17.24
CA ARG A 415 29.07 -3.12 -17.17
C ARG A 415 29.38 -1.95 -16.22
N ALA A 416 28.54 -0.93 -16.15
CA ALA A 416 28.71 0.19 -15.22
C ALA A 416 28.52 -0.21 -13.75
N ALA A 417 27.76 -1.28 -13.49
CA ALA A 417 27.52 -1.85 -12.17
C ALA A 417 28.45 -3.04 -11.81
N ASP A 418 29.52 -3.28 -12.58
CA ASP A 418 30.45 -4.41 -12.43
C ASP A 418 29.76 -5.79 -12.35
N LEU A 419 28.61 -5.95 -13.03
CA LEU A 419 27.88 -7.23 -13.06
C LEU A 419 28.65 -8.26 -13.90
N LYS A 420 28.59 -9.51 -13.45
CA LYS A 420 29.20 -10.63 -14.17
C LYS A 420 28.39 -10.90 -15.46
N PRO A 421 29.03 -10.95 -16.65
CA PRO A 421 28.34 -11.32 -17.88
C PRO A 421 27.66 -12.69 -17.80
N GLY A 422 26.40 -12.76 -18.25
CA GLY A 422 25.57 -13.96 -18.15
C GLY A 422 25.16 -14.33 -16.71
N SER A 423 25.02 -13.34 -15.84
CA SER A 423 24.44 -13.51 -14.50
C SER A 423 22.98 -13.04 -14.46
N TRP A 424 22.21 -13.53 -13.48
CA TRP A 424 20.81 -13.17 -13.31
C TRP A 424 20.64 -11.68 -12.98
N GLU A 425 21.66 -11.03 -12.40
CA GLU A 425 21.68 -9.58 -12.20
C GLU A 425 21.74 -8.80 -13.53
N GLU A 426 22.49 -9.29 -14.53
CA GLU A 426 22.54 -8.70 -15.87
C GLU A 426 21.20 -8.90 -16.62
N GLU A 427 20.65 -10.11 -16.57
CA GLU A 427 19.33 -10.45 -17.15
C GLU A 427 18.20 -9.62 -16.50
N MET A 428 18.25 -9.44 -15.16
CA MET A 428 17.34 -8.56 -14.45
C MET A 428 17.44 -7.10 -14.93
N THR A 429 18.60 -6.66 -15.39
CA THR A 429 18.77 -5.29 -15.92
C THR A 429 18.00 -5.08 -17.22
N GLU A 430 17.92 -6.08 -18.11
CA GLU A 430 17.05 -6.06 -19.31
C GLU A 430 15.57 -6.01 -18.92
N THR A 431 15.18 -6.73 -17.86
CA THR A 431 13.82 -6.67 -17.31
C THR A 431 13.49 -5.29 -16.73
N CYS A 432 14.42 -4.67 -16.01
CA CYS A 432 14.28 -3.34 -15.40
C CYS A 432 14.15 -2.19 -16.41
N ILE A 433 14.58 -2.39 -17.67
CA ILE A 433 14.46 -1.41 -18.75
C ILE A 433 13.19 -1.63 -19.60
N SER A 434 12.65 -2.85 -19.64
CA SER A 434 11.54 -3.26 -20.53
C SER A 434 10.18 -3.45 -19.84
N ARG A 435 10.12 -3.38 -18.51
CA ARG A 435 8.90 -3.62 -17.70
C ARG A 435 8.60 -2.46 -16.76
N LEU A 436 7.47 -2.55 -16.06
CA LEU A 436 7.12 -1.61 -14.99
C LEU A 436 8.25 -1.52 -13.95
N ALA A 437 9.01 -0.43 -13.97
CA ALA A 437 10.13 -0.19 -13.06
C ALA A 437 10.02 1.20 -12.41
N VAL A 438 10.00 1.23 -11.08
CA VAL A 438 9.77 2.46 -10.31
C VAL A 438 11.08 2.95 -9.70
N LYS A 439 11.55 4.13 -10.11
CA LYS A 439 12.83 4.68 -9.63
C LYS A 439 12.74 5.16 -8.17
N PRO A 440 13.63 4.72 -7.26
CA PRO A 440 13.69 5.21 -5.88
C PRO A 440 14.05 6.69 -5.83
N ARG A 441 13.28 7.45 -5.05
CA ARG A 441 13.47 8.88 -4.78
C ARG A 441 13.14 9.15 -3.31
N LYS A 442 14.02 9.85 -2.57
CA LYS A 442 13.81 10.09 -1.13
C LYS A 442 12.49 10.84 -0.90
N GLY A 443 11.73 10.43 0.12
CA GLY A 443 10.43 11.04 0.45
C GLY A 443 9.21 10.38 -0.22
N ARG A 444 9.42 9.62 -1.32
CA ARG A 444 8.36 8.88 -2.02
C ARG A 444 8.23 7.44 -1.51
N ALA A 445 7.10 6.82 -1.79
CA ALA A 445 6.86 5.40 -1.56
C ALA A 445 6.06 4.76 -2.71
N VAL A 446 6.03 3.43 -2.78
CA VAL A 446 5.20 2.67 -3.73
C VAL A 446 4.23 1.80 -2.95
N LEU A 447 2.94 1.95 -3.23
CA LEU A 447 1.90 1.02 -2.79
C LEU A 447 1.66 0.00 -3.90
N PHE A 448 1.67 -1.29 -3.56
CA PHE A 448 1.16 -2.34 -4.44
C PHE A 448 0.40 -3.39 -3.65
N TYR A 449 -0.54 -4.05 -4.32
CA TYR A 449 -1.38 -5.08 -3.71
C TYR A 449 -0.83 -6.47 -4.00
N SER A 450 -0.87 -7.35 -2.99
CA SER A 450 -0.51 -8.77 -3.09
C SER A 450 -1.74 -9.67 -3.27
N GLN A 451 -2.94 -9.10 -3.18
CA GLN A 451 -4.23 -9.78 -3.32
C GLN A 451 -5.14 -8.96 -4.24
N HIS A 452 -5.94 -9.64 -5.05
CA HIS A 452 -7.08 -9.05 -5.74
C HIS A 452 -8.19 -8.63 -4.73
N PRO A 453 -9.14 -7.77 -5.13
CA PRO A 453 -10.25 -7.35 -4.26
C PRO A 453 -11.13 -8.49 -3.74
N ASP A 454 -11.15 -9.64 -4.42
CA ASP A 454 -11.85 -10.86 -4.02
C ASP A 454 -11.06 -11.74 -3.02
N GLY A 455 -9.85 -11.35 -2.64
CA GLY A 455 -8.98 -12.01 -1.67
C GLY A 455 -8.04 -13.08 -2.24
N ARG A 456 -8.12 -13.43 -3.53
CA ARG A 456 -7.12 -14.31 -4.16
C ARG A 456 -5.77 -13.60 -4.25
N PRO A 457 -4.62 -14.29 -4.11
CA PRO A 457 -3.31 -13.70 -4.40
C PRO A 457 -3.23 -13.17 -5.84
N ASP A 458 -2.53 -12.05 -6.04
CA ASP A 458 -2.22 -11.52 -7.38
C ASP A 458 -0.82 -11.95 -7.80
N GLU A 459 -0.71 -12.97 -8.65
CA GLU A 459 0.56 -13.45 -9.21
C GLU A 459 1.30 -12.36 -10.01
N ARG A 460 0.59 -11.35 -10.53
CA ARG A 460 1.22 -10.26 -11.27
C ARG A 460 1.98 -9.31 -10.35
N SER A 461 1.74 -9.36 -9.03
CA SER A 461 2.48 -8.60 -8.00
C SER A 461 3.92 -9.08 -7.76
N LEU A 462 4.37 -10.09 -8.51
CA LEU A 462 5.78 -10.49 -8.62
C LEU A 462 6.67 -9.26 -8.83
N HIS A 463 7.59 -9.00 -7.90
CA HIS A 463 8.43 -7.80 -7.94
C HIS A 463 9.84 -8.05 -7.37
N GLY A 464 10.79 -7.21 -7.75
CA GLY A 464 12.18 -7.26 -7.29
C GLY A 464 12.84 -5.87 -7.22
N ALA A 465 14.09 -5.85 -6.79
CA ALA A 465 14.91 -4.62 -6.77
C ALA A 465 16.04 -4.76 -7.79
N CYS A 466 16.05 -3.85 -8.78
CA CYS A 466 17.07 -3.80 -9.82
C CYS A 466 18.47 -3.58 -9.24
N PRO A 467 19.54 -4.02 -9.93
CA PRO A 467 20.90 -3.72 -9.52
C PRO A 467 21.11 -2.22 -9.31
N VAL A 468 21.69 -1.84 -8.17
CA VAL A 468 22.17 -0.46 -7.97
C VAL A 468 23.43 -0.27 -8.81
N VAL A 469 23.37 0.59 -9.82
CA VAL A 469 24.52 0.96 -10.65
C VAL A 469 25.35 2.01 -9.92
N LYS A 470 24.70 3.08 -9.42
CA LYS A 470 25.39 4.19 -8.77
C LYS A 470 24.62 4.76 -7.59
N GLY A 471 25.29 4.86 -6.44
CA GLY A 471 24.73 5.28 -5.15
C GLY A 471 24.51 4.11 -4.19
N VAL A 472 23.62 4.30 -3.22
CA VAL A 472 23.17 3.28 -2.24
C VAL A 472 21.67 3.41 -2.08
N LYS A 473 20.92 2.32 -2.30
CA LYS A 473 19.46 2.28 -2.04
C LYS A 473 19.23 1.89 -0.59
N TRP A 474 18.72 2.82 0.19
CA TRP A 474 17.99 2.50 1.42
C TRP A 474 16.49 2.54 1.13
N ALA A 475 15.78 1.52 1.61
CA ALA A 475 14.33 1.43 1.48
C ALA A 475 13.74 0.73 2.71
N ALA A 476 12.43 0.81 2.90
CA ALA A 476 11.75 0.03 3.93
C ALA A 476 10.45 -0.58 3.42
N ASN A 477 10.30 -1.90 3.57
CA ASN A 477 9.01 -2.57 3.36
C ASN A 477 8.16 -2.41 4.61
N LEU A 478 6.93 -1.92 4.46
CA LEU A 478 5.86 -2.24 5.38
C LEU A 478 4.83 -3.16 4.72
N TRP A 479 4.61 -4.31 5.34
CA TRP A 479 3.61 -5.29 4.94
C TRP A 479 2.38 -5.20 5.83
N VAL A 480 1.21 -5.06 5.20
CA VAL A 480 -0.10 -5.08 5.87
C VAL A 480 -0.86 -6.33 5.44
N TRP A 481 -1.45 -7.02 6.40
CA TRP A 481 -2.18 -8.27 6.23
C TRP A 481 -3.70 -8.03 6.13
N ASN A 482 -4.43 -8.91 5.46
CA ASN A 482 -5.91 -8.85 5.42
C ASN A 482 -6.57 -9.27 6.76
N GLY A 483 -5.78 -9.65 7.77
CA GLY A 483 -6.23 -10.03 9.11
C GLY A 483 -5.03 -10.26 10.03
N PRO A 484 -5.21 -10.92 11.19
CA PRO A 484 -4.11 -11.20 12.11
C PRO A 484 -3.01 -12.06 11.46
N ARG A 485 -1.77 -11.59 11.49
CA ARG A 485 -0.62 -12.27 10.88
C ARG A 485 -0.24 -13.55 11.61
N PHE A 486 0.52 -14.41 10.92
CA PHE A 486 0.98 -15.69 11.49
C PHE A 486 1.62 -15.52 12.87
N GLY A 487 1.21 -16.38 13.81
CA GLY A 487 1.63 -16.32 15.20
C GLY A 487 0.88 -15.29 16.07
N HIS A 488 0.00 -14.45 15.53
CA HIS A 488 -0.67 -13.36 16.26
C HIS A 488 -2.22 -13.34 16.11
N SER A 489 -2.83 -14.52 15.97
CA SER A 489 -4.28 -14.73 16.04
C SER A 489 -4.85 -14.37 17.43
N ALA A 490 -6.18 -14.34 17.58
CA ALA A 490 -6.82 -14.06 18.88
C ALA A 490 -6.36 -15.01 20.00
N THR A 491 -6.10 -16.28 19.68
CA THR A 491 -5.65 -17.31 20.63
C THR A 491 -4.19 -17.12 21.04
N SER A 492 -3.33 -16.65 20.15
CA SER A 492 -1.94 -16.31 20.51
C SER A 492 -1.81 -14.92 21.11
N LEU A 493 -2.71 -13.97 20.81
CA LEU A 493 -2.89 -12.74 21.59
C LEU A 493 -3.26 -13.03 23.05
N ALA A 494 -4.09 -14.04 23.32
CA ALA A 494 -4.40 -14.46 24.69
C ALA A 494 -3.17 -15.05 25.43
N LYS A 495 -2.27 -15.75 24.71
CA LYS A 495 -0.98 -16.22 25.27
C LYS A 495 0.06 -15.11 25.38
N GLU A 496 0.10 -14.15 24.47
CA GLU A 496 0.96 -12.98 24.56
C GLU A 496 0.50 -11.98 25.62
N ALA A 497 -0.78 -11.99 25.99
CA ALA A 497 -1.33 -11.23 27.10
C ALA A 497 -0.89 -11.77 28.47
N GLU A 498 -0.29 -12.98 28.53
CA GLU A 498 0.25 -13.59 29.73
C GLU A 498 1.53 -12.84 30.20
N GLY A 499 1.31 -11.66 30.80
CA GLY A 499 2.36 -10.73 31.23
C GLY A 499 2.33 -9.35 30.57
N LYS A 500 1.45 -9.10 29.58
CA LYS A 500 1.21 -7.73 29.05
C LYS A 500 0.04 -7.08 29.77
N ILE A 501 0.13 -5.78 30.00
CA ILE A 501 -0.93 -5.01 30.67
C ILE A 501 -1.96 -4.63 29.61
N GLN A 502 -3.26 -4.86 29.87
CA GLN A 502 -4.31 -4.24 29.07
C GLN A 502 -4.74 -2.93 29.72
N ALA A 503 -4.92 -1.88 28.93
CA ALA A 503 -5.46 -0.60 29.40
C ALA A 503 -6.71 -0.21 28.60
N VAL A 504 -7.67 0.39 29.30
CA VAL A 504 -8.92 0.91 28.75
C VAL A 504 -9.04 2.38 29.15
N PHE A 505 -9.30 3.24 28.18
CA PHE A 505 -9.32 4.68 28.33
C PHE A 505 -10.69 5.26 27.94
N SER A 506 -11.18 6.17 28.78
CA SER A 506 -12.46 6.84 28.61
C SER A 506 -12.39 8.31 29.08
N SER A 507 -13.43 9.09 28.81
CA SER A 507 -13.54 10.43 29.39
C SER A 507 -15.00 10.82 29.67
N ALA A 508 -15.20 11.61 30.72
CA ALA A 508 -16.45 12.32 30.99
C ALA A 508 -16.51 13.71 30.30
N VAL A 509 -15.44 14.13 29.64
CA VAL A 509 -15.29 15.44 28.98
C VAL A 509 -15.41 15.28 27.47
N GLU A 510 -16.18 16.14 26.79
CA GLU A 510 -16.24 16.17 25.32
C GLU A 510 -15.00 16.86 24.70
N GLY A 511 -14.71 16.52 23.44
CA GLY A 511 -13.71 17.25 22.65
C GLY A 511 -12.26 16.99 23.07
N VAL A 512 -11.99 15.82 23.64
CA VAL A 512 -10.64 15.33 23.94
C VAL A 512 -10.32 14.05 23.17
N ALA A 513 -9.04 13.78 23.01
CA ALA A 513 -8.54 12.55 22.42
C ALA A 513 -7.41 11.97 23.27
N LEU A 514 -7.28 10.65 23.24
CA LEU A 514 -6.15 9.92 23.80
C LEU A 514 -4.99 9.98 22.81
N TYR A 515 -3.79 10.15 23.33
CA TYR A 515 -2.53 10.17 22.59
C TYR A 515 -1.51 9.27 23.30
N TRP A 516 -0.64 8.61 22.54
CA TRP A 516 0.66 8.17 23.04
C TRP A 516 1.66 9.23 22.58
N GLU A 517 2.36 9.87 23.52
CA GLU A 517 3.26 11.02 23.25
C GLU A 517 2.57 12.13 22.44
N THR A 518 2.86 12.28 21.15
CA THR A 518 2.22 13.19 20.18
C THR A 518 1.27 12.49 19.20
N THR A 519 1.28 11.16 19.14
CA THR A 519 0.47 10.36 18.19
C THR A 519 -0.94 10.16 18.73
N ARG A 520 -1.96 10.61 17.97
CA ARG A 520 -3.37 10.43 18.33
C ARG A 520 -3.77 8.96 18.26
N TRP A 521 -4.42 8.47 19.31
CA TRP A 521 -4.92 7.09 19.42
C TRP A 521 -6.41 7.00 19.09
N GLY A 522 -7.21 7.96 19.56
CA GLY A 522 -8.66 8.01 19.31
C GLY A 522 -9.34 9.13 20.08
N LYS A 523 -10.57 9.47 19.68
CA LYS A 523 -11.42 10.42 20.40
C LYS A 523 -11.93 9.80 21.70
N MET A 524 -12.14 10.60 22.73
CA MET A 524 -12.83 10.20 23.97
C MET A 524 -13.90 11.23 24.35
N GLY A 525 -14.91 10.78 25.09
CA GLY A 525 -15.91 11.63 25.71
C GLY A 525 -17.22 10.89 26.00
N PRO A 526 -18.23 11.57 26.55
CA PRO A 526 -19.57 11.03 26.77
C PRO A 526 -20.16 10.45 25.48
N GLY A 527 -20.49 9.15 25.50
CA GLY A 527 -21.09 8.44 24.36
C GLY A 527 -20.09 7.92 23.31
N GLU A 528 -18.79 8.23 23.43
CA GLU A 528 -17.75 7.58 22.63
C GLU A 528 -17.45 6.17 23.17
N ALA A 529 -17.00 5.26 22.29
CA ALA A 529 -16.59 3.92 22.71
C ALA A 529 -15.26 3.96 23.49
N GLU A 530 -15.12 3.09 24.50
CA GLU A 530 -13.88 2.97 25.28
C GLU A 530 -12.70 2.58 24.37
N LEU A 531 -11.60 3.34 24.45
CA LEU A 531 -10.39 3.04 23.69
C LEU A 531 -9.58 1.98 24.42
N LYS A 532 -9.33 0.85 23.78
CA LYS A 532 -8.57 -0.27 24.35
C LYS A 532 -7.17 -0.32 23.73
N ALA A 533 -6.16 -0.58 24.56
CA ALA A 533 -4.78 -0.76 24.12
C ALA A 533 -4.10 -1.89 24.91
N MET A 534 -3.24 -2.66 24.24
CA MET A 534 -2.23 -3.45 24.93
C MET A 534 -1.03 -2.54 25.21
N THR A 535 -0.48 -2.64 26.42
CA THR A 535 0.47 -1.67 26.96
C THR A 535 1.47 -2.34 27.92
N TYR A 536 2.48 -1.60 28.37
CA TYR A 536 3.57 -2.07 29.22
C TYR A 536 3.85 -1.08 30.36
N GLN A 537 4.54 -1.55 31.41
CA GLN A 537 4.93 -0.71 32.55
C GLN A 537 5.80 0.48 32.11
N GLY A 538 5.48 1.68 32.56
CA GLY A 538 6.17 2.91 32.20
C GLY A 538 5.69 3.55 30.89
N HIS A 539 4.81 2.91 30.12
CA HIS A 539 4.22 3.52 28.92
C HIS A 539 3.41 4.76 29.28
N LYS A 540 3.67 5.89 28.63
CA LYS A 540 3.05 7.19 28.95
C LYS A 540 1.99 7.59 27.93
N TRP A 541 0.75 7.60 28.39
CA TRP A 541 -0.42 8.10 27.70
C TRP A 541 -0.70 9.56 28.06
N ASN A 542 -1.25 10.30 27.11
CA ASN A 542 -1.58 11.72 27.25
C ASN A 542 -3.03 11.94 26.80
N VAL A 543 -3.74 12.84 27.47
CA VAL A 543 -5.00 13.40 26.98
C VAL A 543 -4.71 14.80 26.45
N ARG A 544 -5.17 15.09 25.23
CA ARG A 544 -5.12 16.44 24.63
C ARG A 544 -6.52 16.78 24.11
N ARG A 545 -6.74 18.04 23.74
CA ARG A 545 -7.97 18.41 23.01
C ARG A 545 -7.99 17.76 21.62
N ASP A 546 -9.17 17.39 21.15
CA ASP A 546 -9.38 16.83 19.82
C ASP A 546 -9.51 17.93 18.75
N GLU A 547 -8.52 18.83 18.67
CA GLU A 547 -8.48 19.93 17.69
C GLU A 547 -7.89 19.51 16.33
N GLY A 548 -7.50 18.23 16.19
CA GLY A 548 -7.05 17.64 14.92
C GLY A 548 -5.58 17.89 14.56
N ASP A 549 -4.79 18.50 15.46
CA ASP A 549 -3.34 18.62 15.31
C ASP A 549 -2.57 17.84 16.39
N GLU A 550 -1.29 17.59 16.12
CA GLU A 550 -0.37 16.82 16.97
C GLU A 550 0.28 17.70 18.07
N HIS A 551 -0.20 18.94 18.23
CA HIS A 551 0.50 19.99 18.99
C HIS A 551 -0.37 20.64 20.09
N GLY A 552 -1.68 20.40 20.10
CA GLY A 552 -2.57 20.77 21.20
C GLY A 552 -2.02 20.36 22.58
N ALA A 553 -2.17 21.24 23.57
CA ALA A 553 -1.56 21.06 24.89
C ALA A 553 -2.02 19.77 25.59
N VAL A 554 -1.11 19.15 26.36
CA VAL A 554 -1.43 18.02 27.23
C VAL A 554 -2.28 18.51 28.39
N LEU A 555 -3.49 17.95 28.52
CA LEU A 555 -4.45 18.21 29.58
C LEU A 555 -4.18 17.31 30.80
N ALA A 556 -3.87 16.03 30.54
CA ALA A 556 -3.51 15.05 31.54
C ALA A 556 -2.50 14.04 30.98
N SER A 557 -1.76 13.37 31.86
CA SER A 557 -0.91 12.22 31.50
C SER A 557 -1.18 11.05 32.46
N TRP A 558 -1.10 9.84 31.93
CA TRP A 558 -1.09 8.60 32.71
C TRP A 558 0.15 7.79 32.36
N THR A 559 0.95 7.44 33.37
CA THR A 559 1.96 6.40 33.22
C THR A 559 1.34 5.08 33.64
N ILE A 560 1.58 4.01 32.89
CA ILE A 560 1.13 2.67 33.27
C ILE A 560 2.02 2.14 34.41
N GLU A 561 1.44 1.94 35.58
CA GLU A 561 2.10 1.33 36.73
C GLU A 561 1.73 -0.15 36.81
N ALA A 562 2.66 -1.01 37.26
CA ALA A 562 2.53 -2.47 37.15
C ALA A 562 1.73 -3.13 38.28
N GLU A 563 0.83 -2.40 38.93
CA GLU A 563 -0.07 -2.99 39.92
C GLU A 563 -1.10 -3.88 39.23
N LYS A 564 -1.37 -5.03 39.85
CA LYS A 564 -2.27 -6.04 39.30
C LYS A 564 -3.73 -5.61 39.46
N ALA A 565 -4.34 -5.11 38.40
CA ALA A 565 -5.79 -5.16 38.26
C ALA A 565 -6.24 -6.64 38.35
N GLU A 566 -7.28 -6.93 39.14
CA GLU A 566 -7.74 -8.31 39.39
C GLU A 566 -8.27 -9.02 38.13
N ASP A 567 -8.72 -8.25 37.12
CA ASP A 567 -9.12 -8.72 35.80
C ASP A 567 -8.02 -8.60 34.73
N GLY A 568 -6.84 -8.10 35.08
CA GLY A 568 -5.74 -7.79 34.16
C GLY A 568 -5.91 -6.50 33.34
N ILE A 569 -6.96 -5.71 33.60
CA ILE A 569 -7.35 -4.54 32.79
C ILE A 569 -7.32 -3.25 33.63
N ILE A 570 -6.30 -2.43 33.45
CA ILE A 570 -6.22 -1.11 34.08
C ILE A 570 -7.18 -0.13 33.35
N LYS A 571 -7.99 0.60 34.12
CA LYS A 571 -9.04 1.48 33.57
C LYS A 571 -8.75 2.93 33.94
N TYR A 572 -8.60 3.77 32.92
CA TYR A 572 -8.34 5.20 33.05
C TYR A 572 -9.54 6.01 32.55
N ARG A 573 -9.92 7.03 33.32
CA ARG A 573 -10.98 7.97 32.96
C ARG A 573 -10.50 9.40 33.18
N TYR A 574 -10.62 10.23 32.15
CA TYR A 574 -10.35 11.66 32.26
C TYR A 574 -11.64 12.42 32.59
N GLU A 575 -11.66 13.13 33.72
CA GLU A 575 -12.86 13.80 34.26
C GLU A 575 -12.81 15.34 34.15
N GLY A 576 -11.63 15.94 33.95
CA GLY A 576 -11.43 17.39 33.80
C GLY A 576 -10.10 17.89 34.35
#